data_AF-A0A7G6AEG7-F1
#
_entry.id   AF-A0A7G6AEG7-F1
#
_cell.length_a   1.000
_cell.length_b   1.000
_cell.length_c   1.000
_cell.angle_alpha   90.00
_cell.angle_beta   90.00
_cell.angle_gamma   90.00
#
_symmetry.space_group_name_H-M   'P 1'
#
loop_
_entity.id
_entity.type
_entity.pdbx_description
1 polymer ?
#
loop_
_entity_poly.entity_id
_entity_poly.type
_entity_poly.pdbx_seq_one_letter_code
_entity_poly.pdbx_strand_id
1 'polypeptide(L)'
;MPGTTCRTNGRGSGCRRGSGRGFSLIELMVVLVILSLLAVVAFPSYSSYVNRARRLEGQVALVDAMQQQEHHHALHHSYVAFSAAAPREGLRWWSGNSALDSAYELDAEACPGSELRDCVLLRARPGTPNVDVRYRDAECGVLTLSSRGEQGADGPGKRCWP
;
A
#
# COMPACT_ATOMS: atom_id res chain seq x y z
N MET A 1 -22.19 31.74 -10.92
CA MET A 1 -22.78 32.98 -11.47
C MET A 1 -23.47 33.72 -10.34
N PRO A 2 -23.02 34.93 -9.94
CA PRO A 2 -23.68 35.67 -8.87
C PRO A 2 -24.90 36.39 -9.43
N GLY A 3 -26.07 36.15 -8.83
CA GLY A 3 -27.33 36.77 -9.21
C GLY A 3 -27.41 38.23 -8.74
N THR A 4 -27.57 39.15 -9.69
CA THR A 4 -27.82 40.58 -9.44
C THR A 4 -29.31 40.83 -9.24
N THR A 5 -29.72 41.13 -8.01
CA THR A 5 -31.06 41.64 -7.70
C THR A 5 -31.06 43.17 -7.74
N CYS A 6 -31.71 43.76 -8.76
CA CYS A 6 -31.96 45.21 -8.82
C CYS A 6 -33.41 45.49 -8.37
N ARG A 7 -33.57 46.32 -7.34
CA ARG A 7 -34.87 46.76 -6.84
C ARG A 7 -35.15 48.18 -7.36
N THR A 8 -36.20 48.35 -8.16
CA THR A 8 -36.59 49.66 -8.71
C THR A 8 -37.58 50.35 -7.77
N ASN A 9 -37.17 51.44 -7.11
CA ASN A 9 -38.11 52.37 -6.48
C ASN A 9 -37.90 53.75 -7.09
N GLY A 10 -38.98 54.37 -7.56
CA GLY A 10 -38.95 55.59 -8.36
C GLY A 10 -38.29 56.75 -7.61
N ARG A 11 -37.40 57.47 -8.32
CA ARG A 11 -36.55 58.60 -7.90
C ARG A 11 -35.19 58.18 -7.35
N GLY A 12 -34.22 58.02 -8.26
CA GLY A 12 -32.79 57.92 -7.96
C GLY A 12 -32.19 56.55 -8.28
N SER A 13 -31.59 56.42 -9.47
CA SER A 13 -30.84 55.25 -9.90
C SER A 13 -29.48 55.18 -9.18
N GLY A 14 -29.47 54.57 -7.99
CA GLY A 14 -28.25 54.23 -7.26
C GLY A 14 -28.03 52.71 -7.23
N CYS A 15 -27.22 52.18 -8.14
CA CYS A 15 -26.80 50.78 -8.10
C CYS A 15 -25.70 50.61 -7.05
N ARG A 16 -26.03 50.19 -5.83
CA ARG A 16 -25.00 49.82 -4.83
C ARG A 16 -24.41 48.48 -5.24
N ARG A 17 -23.15 48.48 -5.67
CA ARG A 17 -22.34 47.26 -5.75
C ARG A 17 -22.38 46.61 -4.37
N GLY A 18 -23.02 45.44 -4.26
CA GLY A 18 -22.82 44.58 -3.11
C GLY A 18 -21.33 44.28 -3.07
N SER A 19 -20.63 44.81 -2.06
CA SER A 19 -19.25 44.46 -1.82
C SER A 19 -19.22 42.95 -1.58
N GLY A 20 -18.79 42.19 -2.57
CA GLY A 20 -18.43 40.79 -2.35
C GLY A 20 -17.45 40.78 -1.18
N ARG A 21 -17.85 40.18 -0.07
CA ARG A 21 -17.02 40.08 1.12
C ARG A 21 -15.85 39.18 0.74
N GLY A 22 -14.71 39.79 0.39
CA GLY A 22 -13.48 39.07 0.15
C GLY A 22 -12.97 38.47 1.46
N PHE A 23 -12.41 37.27 1.40
CA PHE A 23 -11.70 36.66 2.52
C PHE A 23 -10.58 37.59 2.99
N SER A 24 -10.46 37.79 4.30
CA SER A 24 -9.36 38.57 4.84
C SER A 24 -8.08 37.73 4.91
N LEU A 25 -6.91 38.38 4.81
CA LEU A 25 -5.63 37.69 4.92
C LEU A 25 -5.43 37.04 6.30
N ILE A 26 -5.97 37.66 7.35
CA ILE A 26 -5.94 37.11 8.71
C ILE A 26 -6.83 35.87 8.85
N GLU A 27 -7.98 35.83 8.17
CA GLU A 27 -8.86 34.66 8.15
C GLU A 27 -8.16 33.46 7.49
N LEU A 28 -7.44 33.70 6.40
CA LEU A 28 -6.61 32.67 5.78
C LEU A 28 -5.48 32.19 6.72
N MET A 29 -4.83 33.11 7.44
CA MET A 29 -3.77 32.72 8.39
C MET A 29 -4.31 31.83 9.51
N VAL A 30 -5.47 32.15 10.07
CA VAL A 30 -6.11 31.32 11.12
C VAL A 30 -6.50 29.95 10.56
N VAL A 31 -7.05 29.88 9.34
CA VAL A 31 -7.38 28.60 8.69
C VAL A 31 -6.13 27.74 8.48
N LEU A 32 -5.01 28.31 8.01
CA LEU A 32 -3.76 27.57 7.81
C LEU A 32 -3.17 27.07 9.13
N VAL A 33 -3.25 27.86 10.20
CA VAL A 33 -2.82 27.44 11.53
C VAL A 33 -3.62 26.22 11.99
N ILE A 34 -4.94 26.26 11.88
CA ILE A 34 -5.80 25.12 12.25
C ILE A 34 -5.50 23.90 11.38
N LEU A 35 -5.34 24.08 10.05
CA LEU A 35 -5.01 22.98 9.15
C LEU A 35 -3.67 22.32 9.48
N SER A 36 -2.65 23.11 9.85
CA SER A 36 -1.34 22.57 10.24
C SER A 36 -1.42 21.70 11.50
N LEU A 37 -2.24 22.11 12.48
CA LEU A 37 -2.45 21.34 13.70
C LEU A 37 -3.19 20.02 13.42
N LEU A 38 -4.22 20.07 12.58
CA LEU A 38 -4.97 18.87 12.18
C LEU A 38 -4.11 17.90 11.37
N ALA A 39 -3.24 18.40 10.49
CA ALA A 39 -2.36 17.59 9.66
C ALA A 39 -1.42 16.69 10.49
N VAL A 40 -0.92 17.18 11.63
CA VAL A 40 -0.02 16.42 12.52
C VAL A 40 -0.67 15.13 13.04
N VAL A 41 -1.96 15.15 13.34
CA VAL A 41 -2.68 13.98 13.88
C VAL A 41 -3.23 13.09 12.77
N ALA A 42 -3.75 13.70 11.70
CA ALA A 42 -4.42 12.96 10.63
C ALA A 42 -3.45 12.13 9.77
N PHE A 43 -2.26 12.66 9.48
CA PHE A 43 -1.30 12.03 8.58
C PHE A 43 -0.79 10.64 9.04
N PRO A 44 -0.32 10.44 10.29
CA PRO A 44 0.19 9.14 10.72
C PRO A 44 -0.91 8.05 10.72
N SER A 45 -2.13 8.41 11.12
CA SER A 45 -3.27 7.47 11.16
C SER A 45 -3.57 6.85 9.79
N TYR A 46 -3.62 7.67 8.74
CA TYR A 46 -3.88 7.17 7.38
C TYR A 46 -2.78 6.23 6.88
N SER A 47 -1.50 6.55 7.14
CA SER A 47 -0.38 5.71 6.70
C SER A 47 -0.44 4.29 7.28
N SER A 48 -0.85 4.15 8.55
CA SER A 48 -1.00 2.84 9.20
C SER A 48 -2.05 1.96 8.53
N TYR A 49 -3.16 2.54 8.07
CA TYR A 49 -4.23 1.82 7.38
C TYR A 49 -3.76 1.31 6.01
N VAL A 50 -3.06 2.17 5.25
CA VAL A 50 -2.51 1.80 3.94
C VAL A 50 -1.47 0.69 4.09
N ASN A 51 -0.56 0.81 5.06
CA ASN A 51 0.45 -0.23 5.31
C ASN A 51 -0.19 -1.56 5.70
N ARG A 52 -1.22 -1.56 6.55
CA ARG A 52 -1.95 -2.78 6.88
C ARG A 52 -2.61 -3.41 5.65
N ALA A 53 -3.22 -2.60 4.78
CA ALA A 53 -3.83 -3.09 3.55
C ALA A 53 -2.77 -3.71 2.61
N ARG A 54 -1.62 -3.06 2.45
CA ARG A 54 -0.50 -3.57 1.64
C ARG A 54 0.13 -4.83 2.22
N ARG A 55 0.25 -4.95 3.55
CA ARG A 55 0.69 -6.19 4.21
C ARG A 55 -0.26 -7.35 3.94
N LEU A 56 -1.57 -7.11 4.05
CA LEU A 56 -2.58 -8.12 3.72
C LEU A 56 -2.47 -8.55 2.25
N GLU A 57 -2.25 -7.61 1.33
CA GLU A 57 -2.00 -7.91 -0.09
C GLU A 57 -0.79 -8.85 -0.27
N GLY A 58 0.33 -8.56 0.42
CA GLY A 58 1.52 -9.43 0.40
C GLY A 58 1.29 -10.81 1.01
N GLN A 59 0.60 -10.88 2.15
CA GLN A 59 0.26 -12.14 2.83
C GLN A 59 -0.63 -13.03 1.95
N VAL A 60 -1.68 -12.46 1.35
CA VAL A 60 -2.56 -13.19 0.43
C VAL A 60 -1.76 -13.73 -0.75
N ALA A 61 -0.89 -12.90 -1.33
CA ALA A 61 -0.04 -13.34 -2.44
C ALA A 61 0.92 -14.48 -2.05
N LEU A 62 1.46 -14.47 -0.83
CA LEU A 62 2.28 -15.58 -0.32
C LEU A 62 1.48 -16.87 -0.15
N VAL A 63 0.25 -16.78 0.39
CA VAL A 63 -0.63 -17.94 0.54
C VAL A 63 -1.03 -18.50 -0.82
N ASP A 64 -1.40 -17.66 -1.77
CA ASP A 64 -1.74 -18.07 -3.15
C ASP A 64 -0.54 -18.74 -3.84
N ALA A 65 0.65 -18.15 -3.72
CA ALA A 65 1.88 -18.73 -4.26
C ALA A 65 2.20 -20.07 -3.57
N MET A 66 1.97 -20.21 -2.26
CA MET A 66 2.17 -21.46 -1.54
C MET A 66 1.21 -22.55 -2.05
N GLN A 67 -0.05 -22.22 -2.31
CA GLN A 67 -1.00 -23.18 -2.88
C GLN A 67 -0.53 -23.70 -4.25
N GLN A 68 0.02 -22.82 -5.09
CA GLN A 68 0.60 -23.21 -6.39
C GLN A 68 1.84 -24.09 -6.22
N GLN A 69 2.68 -23.80 -5.22
CA GLN A 69 3.85 -24.61 -4.88
C GLN A 69 3.45 -26.01 -4.39
N GLU A 70 2.47 -26.11 -3.49
CA GLU A 70 1.95 -27.41 -3.02
C GLU A 70 1.32 -28.22 -4.15
N HIS A 71 0.58 -27.58 -5.05
CA HIS A 71 0.06 -28.24 -6.23
C HIS A 71 1.18 -28.79 -7.14
N HIS A 72 2.23 -27.99 -7.37
CA HIS A 72 3.37 -28.43 -8.17
C HIS A 72 4.13 -29.59 -7.49
N HIS A 73 4.33 -29.52 -6.18
CA HIS A 73 4.98 -30.57 -5.39
C HIS A 73 4.20 -31.89 -5.42
N ALA A 74 2.87 -31.83 -5.34
CA ALA A 74 2.01 -33.01 -5.43
C ALA A 74 2.16 -33.74 -6.78
N LEU A 75 2.47 -33.02 -7.86
CA LEU A 75 2.64 -33.59 -9.21
C LEU A 75 4.08 -33.98 -9.54
N HIS A 76 5.07 -33.25 -9.03
CA HIS A 76 6.48 -33.38 -9.45
C HIS A 76 7.44 -33.77 -8.32
N HIS A 77 6.94 -33.93 -7.09
CA HIS A 77 7.73 -34.26 -5.89
C HIS A 77 8.86 -33.27 -5.56
N SER A 78 8.70 -32.02 -6.00
CA SER A 78 9.62 -30.92 -5.69
C SER A 78 8.91 -29.59 -5.78
N TYR A 79 9.37 -28.59 -5.02
CA TYR A 79 8.96 -27.19 -5.19
C TYR A 79 9.79 -26.51 -6.28
N VAL A 80 9.39 -25.29 -6.67
CA VAL A 80 10.07 -24.51 -7.72
C VAL A 80 10.52 -23.16 -7.19
N ALA A 81 11.81 -22.89 -7.35
CA ALA A 81 12.38 -21.59 -7.08
C ALA A 81 12.00 -20.61 -8.21
N PHE A 82 11.57 -19.42 -7.82
CA PHE A 82 11.22 -18.34 -8.73
C PHE A 82 11.56 -16.98 -8.11
N SER A 83 11.70 -15.98 -8.96
CA SER A 83 11.86 -14.58 -8.59
C SER A 83 11.48 -13.69 -9.78
N ALA A 84 11.48 -12.36 -9.61
CA ALA A 84 11.29 -11.45 -10.74
C ALA A 84 12.35 -11.64 -11.84
N ALA A 85 13.59 -11.99 -11.47
CA ALA A 85 14.68 -12.24 -12.40
C ALA A 85 14.60 -13.60 -13.11
N ALA A 86 13.91 -14.56 -12.51
CA ALA A 86 13.70 -15.91 -13.04
C ALA A 86 12.23 -16.31 -12.88
N PRO A 87 11.32 -15.70 -13.68
CA PRO A 87 9.90 -15.96 -13.59
C PRO A 87 9.58 -17.39 -14.01
N ARG A 88 8.51 -17.95 -13.44
CA ARG A 88 8.01 -19.29 -13.73
C ARG A 88 6.57 -19.20 -14.17
N GLU A 89 6.20 -19.99 -15.17
CA GLU A 89 4.83 -20.05 -15.65
C GLU A 89 3.90 -20.51 -14.52
N GLY A 90 2.75 -19.84 -14.39
CA GLY A 90 1.76 -20.13 -13.35
C GLY A 90 2.10 -19.59 -11.96
N LEU A 91 3.32 -19.08 -11.72
CA LEU A 91 3.74 -18.52 -10.43
C LEU A 91 3.90 -17.00 -10.52
N ARG A 92 3.09 -16.28 -9.75
CA ARG A 92 3.09 -14.81 -9.72
C ARG A 92 4.15 -14.29 -8.74
N TRP A 93 5.05 -13.43 -9.22
CA TRP A 93 6.11 -12.82 -8.41
C TRP A 93 5.75 -11.44 -7.83
N TRP A 94 4.50 -11.00 -7.88
CA TRP A 94 4.05 -9.71 -7.35
C TRP A 94 2.73 -9.84 -6.60
N SER A 95 2.47 -8.93 -5.65
CA SER A 95 1.30 -9.02 -4.75
C SER A 95 -0.01 -8.53 -5.36
N GLY A 96 0.04 -7.45 -6.15
CA GLY A 96 -1.13 -6.70 -6.61
C GLY A 96 -1.60 -7.08 -8.01
N ASN A 97 -2.28 -6.14 -8.67
CA ASN A 97 -2.77 -6.32 -10.05
C ASN A 97 -1.65 -6.29 -11.10
N SER A 98 -0.61 -5.49 -10.86
CA SER A 98 0.53 -5.32 -11.75
C SER A 98 1.81 -5.26 -10.91
N ALA A 99 2.96 -5.61 -11.50
CA ALA A 99 4.23 -5.50 -10.80
C ALA A 99 4.49 -4.06 -10.30
N LEU A 100 4.30 -3.05 -11.16
CA LEU A 100 4.60 -1.65 -10.86
C LEU A 100 3.74 -1.04 -9.74
N ASP A 101 2.51 -1.54 -9.53
CA ASP A 101 1.59 -1.06 -8.49
C ASP A 101 1.62 -1.92 -7.21
N SER A 102 2.38 -3.01 -7.24
CA SER A 102 2.50 -3.93 -6.12
C SER A 102 3.38 -3.35 -5.02
N ALA A 103 3.00 -3.61 -3.78
CA ALA A 103 3.83 -3.25 -2.65
C ALA A 103 5.01 -4.23 -2.47
N TYR A 104 4.79 -5.51 -2.80
CA TYR A 104 5.74 -6.59 -2.55
C TYR A 104 6.11 -7.34 -3.82
N GLU A 105 7.41 -7.63 -3.94
CA GLU A 105 7.98 -8.63 -4.86
C GLU A 105 8.04 -9.98 -4.14
N LEU A 106 7.60 -11.05 -4.79
CA LEU A 106 7.61 -12.40 -4.28
C LEU A 106 8.74 -13.21 -4.91
N ASP A 107 9.34 -14.07 -4.10
CA ASP A 107 10.30 -15.07 -4.52
C ASP A 107 10.17 -16.33 -3.68
N ALA A 108 10.72 -17.43 -4.22
CA ALA A 108 10.77 -18.73 -3.60
C ALA A 108 12.17 -19.31 -3.66
N GLU A 109 12.64 -19.83 -2.53
CA GLU A 109 13.91 -20.55 -2.41
C GLU A 109 13.79 -21.74 -1.47
N ALA A 110 14.84 -22.56 -1.38
CA ALA A 110 14.88 -23.66 -0.41
C ALA A 110 14.95 -23.10 1.01
N CYS A 111 14.29 -23.76 1.96
CA CYS A 111 14.45 -23.40 3.36
C CYS A 111 15.91 -23.59 3.81
N PRO A 112 16.40 -22.80 4.79
CA PRO A 112 17.75 -22.96 5.30
C PRO A 112 18.05 -24.41 5.74
N GLY A 113 19.13 -24.98 5.20
CA GLY A 113 19.55 -26.35 5.52
C GLY A 113 18.63 -27.46 4.98
N SER A 114 17.70 -27.15 4.08
CA SER A 114 16.84 -28.12 3.40
C SER A 114 16.99 -27.99 1.88
N GLU A 115 16.57 -29.02 1.13
CA GLU A 115 16.48 -28.95 -0.33
C GLU A 115 15.09 -28.47 -0.78
N LEU A 116 15.01 -27.99 -2.03
CA LEU A 116 13.76 -27.59 -2.69
C LEU A 116 12.73 -28.72 -2.80
N ARG A 117 13.15 -29.97 -2.58
CA ARG A 117 12.25 -31.13 -2.57
C ARG A 117 11.51 -31.27 -1.23
N ASP A 118 12.11 -30.79 -0.16
CA ASP A 118 11.63 -30.99 1.21
C ASP A 118 10.97 -29.74 1.78
N CYS A 119 11.44 -28.55 1.40
CA CYS A 119 10.95 -27.31 1.97
C CYS A 119 11.19 -26.11 1.04
N VAL A 120 10.15 -25.30 0.87
CA VAL A 120 10.22 -24.01 0.18
C VAL A 120 9.91 -22.87 1.16
N LEU A 121 10.71 -21.81 1.07
CA LEU A 121 10.51 -20.55 1.76
C LEU A 121 10.10 -19.51 0.74
N LEU A 122 8.88 -18.99 0.90
CA LEU A 122 8.40 -17.85 0.15
C LEU A 122 8.72 -16.56 0.91
N ARG A 123 9.14 -15.53 0.17
CA ARG A 123 9.42 -14.20 0.71
C ARG A 123 8.68 -13.15 -0.09
N ALA A 124 8.13 -12.16 0.60
CA ALA A 124 7.54 -10.96 0.02
C ALA A 124 8.39 -9.76 0.46
N ARG A 125 9.15 -9.20 -0.48
CA ARG A 125 10.09 -8.07 -0.27
C ARG A 125 9.43 -6.74 -0.66
N PRO A 126 9.29 -5.79 0.29
CA PRO A 126 8.65 -4.52 0.00
C PRO A 126 9.56 -3.57 -0.81
N GLY A 127 8.99 -2.90 -1.81
CA GLY A 127 9.60 -1.74 -2.47
C GLY A 127 10.94 -1.98 -3.17
N THR A 128 11.11 -3.16 -3.76
CA THR A 128 12.23 -3.49 -4.64
C THR A 128 12.13 -2.72 -5.97
N PRO A 129 13.20 -2.70 -6.81
CA PRO A 129 13.16 -2.05 -8.13
C PRO A 129 12.11 -2.59 -9.11
N ASN A 130 11.60 -3.81 -8.87
CA ASN A 130 10.62 -4.46 -9.75
C ASN A 130 9.17 -4.14 -9.38
N VAL A 131 8.94 -3.48 -8.24
CA VAL A 131 7.61 -3.13 -7.72
C VAL A 131 7.55 -1.65 -7.32
N ASP A 132 6.56 -1.21 -6.53
CA ASP A 132 6.48 0.17 -6.05
C ASP A 132 7.67 0.51 -5.14
N VAL A 133 8.72 1.07 -5.74
CA VAL A 133 9.96 1.51 -5.08
C VAL A 133 9.75 2.53 -3.96
N ARG A 134 8.58 3.17 -3.86
CA ARG A 134 8.26 4.15 -2.82
C ARG A 134 7.69 3.49 -1.58
N TYR A 135 7.14 2.29 -1.72
CA TYR A 135 6.59 1.56 -0.59
C TYR A 135 7.71 1.10 0.35
N ARG A 136 7.52 1.34 1.65
CA ARG A 136 8.44 0.95 2.72
C ARG A 136 7.62 0.47 3.90
N ASP A 137 7.93 -0.72 4.37
CA ASP A 137 7.34 -1.25 5.59
C ASP A 137 8.42 -1.38 6.66
N ALA A 138 8.70 -0.28 7.36
CA ALA A 138 9.76 -0.24 8.37
C ALA A 138 9.43 -1.08 9.62
N GLU A 139 8.17 -1.47 9.82
CA GLU A 139 7.76 -2.25 10.98
C GLU A 139 7.86 -3.75 10.70
N CYS A 140 7.44 -4.23 9.53
CA CYS A 140 7.45 -5.67 9.23
C CYS A 140 8.50 -6.11 8.21
N GLY A 141 8.91 -5.22 7.31
CA GLY A 141 9.90 -5.54 6.28
C GLY A 141 9.45 -6.69 5.38
N VAL A 142 10.34 -7.66 5.17
CA VAL A 142 10.13 -8.86 4.36
C VAL A 142 9.25 -9.85 5.11
N LEU A 143 8.10 -10.18 4.54
CA LEU A 143 7.22 -11.21 5.06
C LEU A 143 7.63 -12.57 4.50
N THR A 144 7.59 -13.61 5.32
CA THR A 144 8.01 -14.96 4.95
C THR A 144 6.96 -16.02 5.31
N LEU A 145 6.83 -17.03 4.45
CA LEU A 145 5.96 -18.19 4.66
C LEU A 145 6.66 -19.46 4.15
N SER A 146 6.87 -20.45 5.01
CA SER A 146 7.43 -21.75 4.61
C SER A 146 6.35 -22.79 4.36
N SER A 147 6.66 -23.84 3.58
CA SER A 147 5.73 -24.97 3.38
C SER A 147 5.42 -25.74 4.67
N ARG A 148 6.20 -25.54 5.73
CA ARG A 148 5.94 -26.07 7.07
C ARG A 148 4.93 -25.24 7.88
N GLY A 149 4.40 -24.16 7.29
CA GLY A 149 3.47 -23.24 7.94
C GLY A 149 4.15 -22.23 8.86
N GLU A 150 5.48 -22.12 8.82
CA GLU A 150 6.19 -21.11 9.61
C GLU A 150 6.04 -19.75 8.93
N GLN A 151 5.46 -18.81 9.66
CA GLN A 151 5.24 -17.43 9.24
C GLN A 151 6.24 -16.53 9.94
N GLY A 152 6.81 -15.56 9.22
CA GLY A 152 7.83 -14.69 9.76
C GLY A 152 7.88 -13.31 9.11
N ALA A 153 8.56 -12.40 9.78
CA ALA A 153 8.84 -11.07 9.29
C ALA A 153 10.24 -10.67 9.80
N ASP A 154 11.00 -9.91 9.02
CA ASP A 154 12.35 -9.48 9.42
C ASP A 154 12.38 -8.10 10.12
N GLY A 155 11.25 -7.38 10.11
CA GLY A 155 11.11 -6.09 10.77
C GLY A 155 10.97 -6.18 12.31
N PRO A 156 11.13 -5.05 13.03
CA PRO A 156 11.05 -4.98 14.49
C PRO A 156 9.63 -5.17 15.06
N GLY A 157 8.61 -5.17 14.20
CA GLY A 157 7.21 -5.30 14.55
C GLY A 157 6.86 -6.69 15.09
N LYS A 158 6.02 -6.73 16.12
CA LYS A 158 5.60 -8.00 16.76
C LYS A 158 4.34 -8.62 16.16
N ARG A 159 3.62 -7.90 15.28
CA ARG A 159 2.32 -8.30 14.72
C ARG A 159 2.27 -8.02 13.23
N CYS A 160 3.03 -8.82 12.48
CA CYS A 160 3.18 -8.72 11.04
C CYS A 160 2.41 -9.77 10.27
N TRP A 161 2.02 -10.85 10.94
CA TRP A 161 1.07 -11.86 10.48
C TRP A 161 -0.19 -11.78 11.34
N PRO A 162 -1.36 -12.14 10.77
CA PRO A 162 -2.64 -12.13 11.47
C PRO A 162 -2.67 -13.07 12.68
#